data_AF-A0A0R0AC74-F1
#
_entry.id   AF-A0A0R0AC74-F1
#
_cell.length_a   1.000
_cell.length_b   1.000
_cell.length_c   1.000
_cell.angle_alpha   90.00
_cell.angle_beta   90.00
_cell.angle_gamma   90.00
#
_symmetry.space_group_name_H-M   'P 1'
#
loop_
_entity.id
_entity.type
_entity.pdbx_description
1 polymer ?
#
loop_
_entity_poly.entity_id
_entity_poly.type
_entity_poly.pdbx_seq_one_letter_code
_entity_poly.pdbx_strand_id
1 'polypeptide(L)'
;MSWAPLALAALVSGSEWLGAELPGGLPLGNLLGASILFAPALAGWLAARPRARQRLWATMTLAAALAWLPVSMLLAGNVALNFHGERGAAWLGFSAVVVIALGVSLAWALVAGLRRRG
;
A
#
# COMPACT_ATOMS: atom_id res chain seq x y z
N MET A 1 -0.13 -6.96 12.81
CA MET A 1 0.00 -8.18 11.98
C MET A 1 1.34 -8.09 11.26
N SER A 2 2.24 -9.05 11.47
CA SER A 2 3.53 -9.11 10.78
C SER A 2 3.34 -9.77 9.40
N TRP A 3 3.89 -9.18 8.35
CA TRP A 3 3.87 -9.74 6.98
C TRP A 3 4.87 -10.90 6.78
N ALA A 4 5.74 -11.12 7.77
CA ALA A 4 6.81 -12.12 7.73
C ALA A 4 6.33 -13.56 7.45
N PRO A 5 5.22 -14.06 8.04
CA PRO A 5 4.73 -15.41 7.74
C PRO A 5 4.28 -15.55 6.28
N LEU A 6 3.69 -14.49 5.73
CA LEU A 6 3.23 -14.47 4.33
C LEU A 6 4.43 -14.44 3.36
N ALA A 7 5.46 -13.67 3.69
CA ALA A 7 6.71 -13.63 2.94
C ALA A 7 7.45 -14.98 3.00
N LEU A 8 7.51 -15.62 4.18
CA LEU A 8 8.08 -16.95 4.36
C LEU A 8 7.27 -18.02 3.60
N ALA A 9 5.95 -17.98 3.67
CA ALA A 9 5.09 -18.86 2.90
C ALA A 9 5.36 -18.69 1.40
N ALA A 10 5.35 -17.46 0.88
CA ALA A 10 5.66 -17.20 -0.53
C ALA A 10 7.04 -17.73 -0.95
N LEU A 11 8.05 -17.62 -0.07
CA LEU A 11 9.41 -18.11 -0.34
C LEU A 11 9.47 -19.64 -0.40
N VAL A 12 8.71 -20.33 0.46
CA VAL A 12 8.78 -21.79 0.64
C VAL A 12 7.80 -22.53 -0.27
N SER A 13 6.57 -22.03 -0.44
CA SER A 13 5.52 -22.67 -1.25
C SER A 13 5.48 -22.18 -2.70
N GLY A 14 6.35 -21.24 -3.07
CA GLY A 14 6.24 -20.53 -4.35
C GLY A 14 5.11 -19.49 -4.37
N SER A 15 4.97 -18.81 -5.50
CA SER A 15 4.05 -17.67 -5.68
C SER A 15 2.77 -18.01 -6.45
N GLU A 16 2.53 -19.27 -6.82
CA GLU A 16 1.39 -19.67 -7.65
C GLU A 16 0.03 -19.33 -7.02
N TRP A 17 -0.06 -19.45 -5.70
CA TRP A 17 -1.27 -19.09 -4.94
C TRP A 17 -1.60 -17.58 -4.99
N LEU A 18 -0.64 -16.70 -5.33
CA LEU A 18 -0.92 -15.29 -5.59
C LEU A 18 -1.76 -15.08 -6.86
N GLY A 19 -1.71 -16.04 -7.78
CA GLY A 19 -2.55 -16.08 -8.98
C GLY A 19 -3.97 -16.58 -8.71
N ALA A 20 -4.28 -17.08 -7.50
CA ALA A 20 -5.62 -17.55 -7.17
C ALA A 20 -6.65 -16.41 -7.34
N GLU A 21 -7.70 -16.68 -8.11
CA GLU A 21 -8.73 -15.69 -8.39
C GLU A 21 -9.76 -15.61 -7.26
N LEU A 22 -10.06 -14.39 -6.83
CA LEU A 22 -11.14 -14.08 -5.92
C LEU A 22 -12.46 -13.84 -6.69
N PRO A 23 -13.62 -13.84 -6.02
CA PRO A 23 -14.88 -13.45 -6.65
C PRO A 23 -14.74 -12.10 -7.37
N GLY A 24 -15.13 -12.07 -8.65
CA GLY A 24 -14.92 -10.91 -9.53
C GLY A 24 -13.61 -10.95 -10.33
N GLY A 25 -12.84 -12.04 -10.29
CA GLY A 25 -11.65 -12.26 -11.12
C GLY A 25 -10.40 -11.51 -10.63
N LEU A 26 -10.43 -10.94 -9.42
CA LEU A 26 -9.29 -10.23 -8.85
C LEU A 26 -8.23 -11.24 -8.37
N PRO A 27 -6.98 -11.21 -8.88
CA PRO A 27 -5.92 -12.06 -8.35
C PRO A 27 -5.64 -11.72 -6.88
N LEU A 28 -5.51 -12.76 -6.05
CA LEU A 28 -5.22 -12.63 -4.62
C LEU A 28 -3.96 -11.79 -4.36
N GLY A 29 -2.95 -11.90 -5.22
CA GLY A 29 -1.74 -11.10 -5.15
C GLY A 29 -1.98 -9.59 -5.24
N ASN A 30 -2.94 -9.14 -6.05
CA ASN A 30 -3.27 -7.72 -6.19
C ASN A 30 -3.95 -7.18 -4.93
N LEU A 31 -4.83 -7.98 -4.31
CA LEU A 31 -5.44 -7.63 -3.04
C LEU A 31 -4.40 -7.55 -1.91
N LEU A 32 -3.45 -8.50 -1.88
CA LEU A 32 -2.37 -8.49 -0.90
C LEU A 32 -1.44 -7.31 -1.10
N GLY A 33 -1.07 -6.98 -2.35
CA GLY A 33 -0.29 -5.79 -2.67
C GLY A 33 -0.94 -4.51 -2.17
N ALA A 34 -2.25 -4.34 -2.41
CA ALA A 34 -3.02 -3.22 -1.87
C ALA A 34 -3.03 -3.20 -0.33
N SER A 35 -3.18 -4.37 0.29
CA SER A 35 -3.21 -4.50 1.75
C SER A 35 -1.87 -4.14 2.40
N ILE A 36 -0.74 -4.44 1.73
CA ILE A 36 0.62 -4.06 2.17
C ILE A 36 0.79 -2.54 2.24
N LEU A 37 0.12 -1.78 1.37
CA LEU A 37 0.13 -0.31 1.42
C LEU A 37 -0.88 0.22 2.44
N PHE A 38 -2.09 -0.36 2.46
CA PHE A 38 -3.19 0.11 3.30
C PHE A 38 -2.93 -0.08 4.80
N ALA A 39 -2.50 -1.27 5.22
CA ALA A 39 -2.32 -1.58 6.64
C ALA A 39 -1.34 -0.61 7.36
N PRO A 40 -0.12 -0.36 6.84
CA PRO A 40 0.78 0.62 7.46
C PRO A 40 0.29 2.06 7.32
N ALA A 41 -0.40 2.42 6.24
CA ALA A 41 -1.00 3.76 6.11
C ALA A 41 -2.05 4.00 7.22
N LEU A 42 -2.90 3.00 7.48
CA LEU A 42 -3.88 3.02 8.56
C LEU A 42 -3.20 3.11 9.92
N ALA A 43 -2.15 2.32 10.16
CA ALA A 43 -1.38 2.39 11.40
C ALA A 43 -0.76 3.78 11.62
N GLY A 44 -0.18 4.38 10.58
CA GLY A 44 0.36 5.74 10.61
C GLY A 44 -0.72 6.79 10.92
N TRP A 45 -1.91 6.64 10.33
CA TRP A 45 -3.06 7.51 10.58
C TRP A 45 -3.61 7.37 12.01
N LEU A 46 -3.71 6.15 12.54
CA LEU A 46 -4.11 5.89 13.93
C LEU A 46 -3.08 6.45 14.93
N ALA A 47 -1.79 6.39 14.60
CA ALA A 47 -0.72 6.97 15.41
C ALA A 47 -0.61 8.50 15.29
N ALA A 48 -1.17 9.10 14.24
CA ALA A 48 -1.13 10.54 14.02
C ALA A 48 -1.97 11.26 15.08
N ARG A 49 -1.33 12.18 15.82
CA ARG A 49 -2.01 13.04 16.80
C ARG A 49 -2.99 13.98 16.09
N PRO A 50 -3.96 14.57 16.82
CA PRO A 50 -4.89 15.57 16.28
C PRO A 50 -4.24 16.91 15.87
N ARG A 51 -2.90 16.99 15.74
CA ARG A 51 -2.25 18.15 15.13
C ARG A 51 -2.59 18.15 13.64
N ALA A 52 -3.23 19.23 13.20
CA ALA A 52 -3.83 19.36 11.87
C ALA A 52 -2.91 18.89 10.72
N ARG A 53 -1.63 19.28 10.73
CA ARG A 53 -0.67 18.92 9.66
C ARG A 53 -0.35 17.43 9.62
N GLN A 54 -0.05 16.81 10.76
CA GLN A 54 0.29 15.37 10.79
C GLN A 54 -0.91 14.52 10.42
N ARG A 55 -2.10 14.90 10.92
CA ARG A 55 -3.35 14.21 10.59
C ARG A 55 -3.72 14.37 9.12
N LEU A 56 -3.51 15.55 8.53
CA LEU A 56 -3.72 15.79 7.10
C LEU A 56 -2.83 14.89 6.26
N TRP A 57 -1.52 14.89 6.49
CA TRP A 57 -0.58 14.05 5.74
C TRP A 57 -0.94 12.56 5.86
N ALA A 58 -1.20 12.06 7.07
CA ALA A 58 -1.57 10.67 7.24
C ALA A 58 -2.91 10.33 6.57
N THR A 59 -3.85 11.27 6.51
CA THR A 59 -5.14 11.10 5.81
C THR A 59 -4.94 11.03 4.31
N MET A 60 -4.10 11.91 3.74
CA MET A 60 -3.75 11.87 2.32
C MET A 60 -3.06 10.57 1.94
N THR A 61 -2.10 10.11 2.76
CA THR A 61 -1.43 8.81 2.56
C THR A 61 -2.42 7.64 2.61
N LEU A 62 -3.34 7.63 3.58
CA LEU A 62 -4.35 6.58 3.71
C LEU A 62 -5.31 6.58 2.51
N ALA A 63 -5.76 7.76 2.07
CA ALA A 63 -6.59 7.90 0.89
C ALA A 63 -5.87 7.41 -0.37
N ALA A 64 -4.59 7.75 -0.53
CA ALA A 64 -3.77 7.29 -1.65
C ALA A 64 -3.57 5.76 -1.64
N ALA A 65 -3.33 5.17 -0.46
CA ALA A 65 -3.21 3.72 -0.32
C ALA A 65 -4.53 3.00 -0.64
N LEU A 66 -5.67 3.55 -0.21
CA LEU A 66 -6.99 3.02 -0.53
C LEU A 66 -7.31 3.14 -2.02
N ALA A 67 -6.96 4.26 -2.64
CA ALA A 67 -7.17 4.52 -4.06
C ALA A 67 -6.19 3.76 -4.96
N TRP A 68 -5.08 3.24 -4.42
CA TRP A 68 -4.02 2.61 -5.21
C TRP A 68 -4.53 1.48 -6.10
N LEU A 69 -5.34 0.57 -5.55
CA LEU A 69 -5.87 -0.57 -6.30
C LEU A 69 -6.86 -0.16 -7.41
N PRO A 70 -7.94 0.61 -7.14
CA PRO A 70 -8.86 1.01 -8.19
C PRO A 70 -8.20 1.88 -9.26
N VAL A 71 -7.27 2.78 -8.89
CA VAL A 71 -6.51 3.55 -9.88
C VAL A 71 -5.62 2.65 -10.73
N SER A 72 -4.96 1.64 -10.13
CA SER A 72 -4.15 0.67 -10.86
C SER A 72 -4.99 -0.14 -11.84
N MET A 73 -6.20 -0.57 -11.45
CA MET A 73 -7.13 -1.28 -12.33
C MET A 73 -7.59 -0.40 -13.51
N LEU A 74 -7.91 0.87 -13.25
CA LEU A 74 -8.29 1.83 -14.30
C LEU A 74 -7.15 2.07 -15.29
N LEU A 75 -5.91 2.21 -14.79
CA LEU A 75 -4.73 2.36 -15.64
C LEU A 75 -4.42 1.10 -16.45
N ALA A 76 -4.55 -0.09 -15.86
CA ALA A 76 -4.33 -1.36 -16.55
C ALA A 76 -5.44 -1.68 -17.56
N GLY A 77 -6.67 -1.21 -17.30
CA GLY A 77 -7.87 -1.62 -18.03
C GLY A 77 -8.27 -3.08 -17.77
N ASN A 78 -7.73 -3.69 -16.70
CA ASN A 78 -8.01 -5.07 -16.30
C ASN A 78 -7.75 -5.26 -14.80
N VAL A 79 -8.36 -6.31 -14.22
CA VAL A 79 -8.22 -6.64 -12.79
C VAL A 79 -6.91 -7.33 -12.43
N ALA A 80 -6.22 -7.89 -13.43
CA ALA A 80 -4.94 -8.56 -13.28
C ALA A 80 -3.76 -7.59 -13.13
N LEU A 81 -3.98 -6.30 -13.35
CA LEU A 81 -2.94 -5.25 -13.34
C LEU A 81 -1.85 -5.51 -14.40
N ASN A 82 -2.25 -6.03 -15.56
CA ASN A 82 -1.37 -6.15 -16.71
C ASN A 82 -1.22 -4.79 -17.38
N PHE A 83 -0.02 -4.21 -17.34
CA PHE A 83 0.29 -2.92 -17.94
C PHE A 83 1.11 -3.08 -19.22
N HIS A 84 0.85 -2.22 -20.21
CA HIS A 84 1.59 -2.18 -21.47
C HIS A 84 1.95 -0.73 -21.84
N GLY A 85 3.14 -0.56 -22.44
CA GLY A 85 3.63 0.74 -22.91
C GLY A 85 3.70 1.81 -21.82
N GLU A 86 3.31 3.04 -22.16
CA GLU A 86 3.39 4.21 -21.28
C GLU A 86 2.56 4.10 -20.00
N ARG A 87 1.48 3.30 -20.02
CA ARG A 87 0.63 3.07 -18.84
C ARG A 87 1.39 2.38 -17.71
N GLY A 88 2.34 1.49 -18.04
CA GLY A 88 3.21 0.84 -17.06
C GLY A 88 4.16 1.83 -16.39
N ALA A 89 4.75 2.75 -17.16
CA ALA A 89 5.61 3.80 -16.62
C ALA A 89 4.82 4.75 -15.70
N ALA A 90 3.60 5.14 -16.11
CA ALA A 90 2.71 5.96 -15.29
C ALA A 90 2.32 5.25 -13.97
N TRP A 91 1.98 3.95 -14.03
CA TRP A 91 1.67 3.16 -12.85
C TRP A 91 2.85 3.01 -11.90
N LEU A 92 4.07 2.82 -12.42
CA LEU A 92 5.30 2.77 -11.62
C LEU A 92 5.53 4.10 -10.90
N GLY A 93 5.43 5.22 -11.62
CA GLY A 93 5.57 6.56 -11.04
C GLY A 93 4.54 6.84 -9.95
N PHE A 94 3.27 6.52 -10.23
CA PHE A 94 2.19 6.61 -9.24
C PHE A 94 2.46 5.76 -8.00
N SER A 95 2.83 4.50 -8.18
CA SER A 95 3.12 3.57 -7.08
C SER A 95 4.31 4.03 -6.25
N ALA A 96 5.37 4.54 -6.88
CA ALA A 96 6.52 5.09 -6.19
C ALA A 96 6.14 6.28 -5.31
N VAL A 97 5.31 7.20 -5.80
CA VAL A 97 4.81 8.35 -5.02
C VAL A 97 4.02 7.87 -3.80
N VAL A 98 3.14 6.88 -3.94
CA VAL A 98 2.36 6.33 -2.82
C VAL A 98 3.29 5.71 -1.77
N VAL A 99 4.27 4.91 -2.19
CA VAL A 99 5.25 4.28 -1.29
C VAL A 99 6.09 5.31 -0.57
N ILE A 100 6.57 6.36 -1.26
CA ILE A 100 7.33 7.45 -0.64
C ILE A 100 6.47 8.19 0.38
N ALA A 101 5.24 8.56 0.01
CA ALA A 101 4.31 9.23 0.92
C ALA A 101 4.02 8.39 2.17
N LEU A 102 3.91 7.08 2.03
CA LEU A 102 3.78 6.13 3.13
C LEU A 102 5.02 6.14 4.03
N GLY A 103 6.22 6.00 3.45
CA GLY A 103 7.47 6.03 4.20
C GLY A 103 7.66 7.32 4.99
N VAL A 104 7.39 8.48 4.37
CA VAL A 104 7.45 9.79 5.04
C VAL A 104 6.44 9.89 6.19
N SER A 105 5.20 9.44 5.97
CA SER A 105 4.15 9.46 7.00
C SER A 105 4.53 8.61 8.23
N LEU A 106 5.07 7.41 8.00
CA LEU A 106 5.53 6.51 9.06
C LEU A 106 6.75 7.06 9.80
N ALA A 107 7.75 7.57 9.08
CA ALA A 107 8.94 8.16 9.68
C ALA A 107 8.57 9.36 10.57
N TRP A 108 7.64 10.21 10.10
CA TRP A 108 7.15 11.33 10.90
C TRP A 108 6.40 10.84 12.15
N ALA A 109 5.54 9.83 12.02
CA ALA A 109 4.84 9.23 13.16
C ALA A 109 5.82 8.66 14.20
N LEU A 110 6.88 7.98 13.75
CA LEU A 110 7.93 7.42 14.60
C LEU A 110 8.72 8.51 15.33
N VAL A 111 9.25 9.50 14.61
CA VAL A 111 10.00 10.63 15.20
C VAL A 111 9.12 11.39 16.20
N ALA A 112 7.87 11.65 15.84
CA ALA A 112 6.92 12.29 16.72
C ALA A 112 6.60 11.44 17.96
N GLY A 113 6.67 10.10 17.87
CA GLY A 113 6.52 9.17 18.97
C GLY A 113 7.72 9.15 19.92
N LEU A 114 8.94 9.10 19.37
CA LEU A 114 10.19 9.09 20.14
C LEU A 114 10.37 10.38 20.94
N ARG A 115 10.11 11.55 20.34
CA ARG A 115 10.15 12.87 21.02
C ARG A 115 9.17 13.02 22.19
N ARG A 116 8.27 12.05 22.43
CA ARG A 116 7.34 12.07 23.56
C ARG A 116 7.81 11.21 24.73
N ARG A 117 8.77 10.31 24.49
CA ARG A 117 9.25 9.33 25.47
C ARG A 117 10.55 9.75 26.15
N GLY A 118 11.30 10.67 25.55
CA GLY A 118 12.42 11.38 26.19
C GLY A 118 11.94 12.75 26.65
#